data_AF-A0A1J4KPX1-F1
#
_entry.id   AF-A0A1J4KPX1-F1
#
_cell.length_a   1.000
_cell.length_b   1.000
_cell.length_c   1.000
_cell.angle_alpha   90.00
_cell.angle_beta   90.00
_cell.angle_gamma   90.00
#
_symmetry.space_group_name_H-M   'P 1'
#
loop_
_entity.id
_entity.type
_entity.pdbx_description
1 polymer ?
#
loop_
_entity_poly.entity_id
_entity_poly.type
_entity_poly.pdbx_seq_one_letter_code
_entity_poly.pdbx_strand_id
1 'polypeptide(L)'
;MFGLNPKSLHEIEEMLAQPNCTVDDLLKCTSVTSQFRNGNKKLIDFLLIEKNSMRIFEIIKNEPNRAIQKSILGLFQTSNTALHRLLADNINIAEYAISTLESTSSHAVFSIGIMSRILSRAFDLWPEDMSEIFRISNTIYQTIIKHIDNECVFRTIQDLVTESHKGMWLLMWHLFRFLVGKDAAKYTLKHRKALIDNDLIVDSKYMTNVHREHILYLLKIFFNIKLSHESEFAANVTQYIIDYTNGQLNKMTTSLFGLVLKLHPNEEILNYAIDVIMNGGDFSDPLFDSAIQYVTFCVGIIYKHSKHENVISKIFYFVLMQNNVSNIILNSLKKMLLTVAEDASYREKYRILREDAKQVIMVRFNRTKEIENPLFFSFLLCYASIIGCDEEEENDVQWQEFQKVVVEPWINDEEYDEKFCFVINETDLFEKYNLSTLD
;
A
#
# COMPACT_ATOMS: atom_id res chain seq x y z
N MET A 1 -19.55 30.62 -27.39
CA MET A 1 -20.53 31.46 -26.67
C MET A 1 -21.78 30.63 -26.45
N PHE A 2 -21.92 29.97 -25.29
CA PHE A 2 -23.18 29.30 -24.93
C PHE A 2 -24.12 30.35 -24.33
N GLY A 3 -25.33 30.45 -24.89
CA GLY A 3 -26.31 31.48 -24.54
C GLY A 3 -26.66 31.48 -23.06
N LEU A 4 -26.25 32.53 -22.36
CA LEU A 4 -26.76 32.88 -21.03
C LEU A 4 -28.26 33.18 -21.17
N ASN A 5 -29.12 32.47 -20.44
CA ASN A 5 -30.53 32.83 -20.34
C ASN A 5 -30.58 34.23 -19.65
N PRO A 6 -31.04 35.30 -20.32
CA PRO A 6 -30.94 36.66 -19.78
C PRO A 6 -31.65 36.82 -18.43
N LYS A 7 -32.74 36.06 -18.21
CA LYS A 7 -33.48 36.05 -16.94
C LYS A 7 -32.63 35.55 -15.75
N SER A 8 -31.73 34.61 -16.02
CA SER A 8 -30.87 34.00 -14.99
C SER A 8 -29.71 34.91 -14.56
N LEU A 9 -29.29 35.84 -15.44
CA LEU A 9 -28.25 36.81 -15.12
C LEU A 9 -28.79 37.95 -14.25
N HIS A 10 -30.05 38.33 -14.48
CA HIS A 10 -30.72 39.38 -13.73
C HIS A 10 -30.97 39.00 -12.25
N GLU A 11 -31.37 37.76 -11.98
CA GLU A 11 -31.67 37.27 -10.62
C GLU A 11 -30.46 37.42 -9.66
N ILE A 12 -29.26 37.01 -10.10
CA ILE A 12 -28.04 37.12 -9.28
C ILE A 12 -27.62 38.57 -9.09
N GLU A 13 -27.72 39.40 -10.13
CA GLU A 13 -27.36 40.82 -10.04
C GLU A 13 -28.30 41.60 -9.14
N GLU A 14 -29.61 41.33 -9.21
CA GLU A 14 -30.61 41.89 -8.30
C GLU A 14 -30.35 41.48 -6.86
N MET A 15 -30.01 40.21 -6.62
CA MET A 15 -29.70 39.71 -5.28
C MET A 15 -28.45 40.37 -4.71
N LEU A 16 -27.36 40.45 -5.49
CA LEU A 16 -26.11 41.10 -5.09
C LEU A 16 -26.24 42.61 -4.89
N ALA A 17 -27.24 43.25 -5.50
CA ALA A 17 -27.54 44.66 -5.29
C ALA A 17 -28.23 44.92 -3.93
N GLN A 18 -28.74 43.88 -3.26
CA GLN A 18 -29.34 44.04 -1.93
C GLN A 18 -28.24 44.26 -0.87
N PRO A 19 -28.40 45.25 0.02
CA PRO A 19 -27.34 45.64 0.97
C PRO A 19 -26.99 44.56 2.00
N ASN A 20 -27.88 43.58 2.21
CA ASN A 20 -27.70 42.49 3.18
C ASN A 20 -27.66 41.10 2.52
N CYS A 21 -27.27 41.04 1.25
CA CYS A 21 -27.15 39.76 0.54
C CYS A 21 -26.22 38.80 1.29
N THR A 22 -26.68 37.58 1.53
CA THR A 22 -25.89 36.50 2.15
C THR A 22 -25.55 35.39 1.15
N VAL A 23 -24.54 34.59 1.49
CA VAL A 23 -24.22 33.36 0.71
C VAL A 23 -25.43 32.43 0.66
N ASP A 24 -26.14 32.27 1.77
CA ASP A 24 -27.34 31.45 1.88
C ASP A 24 -28.44 31.88 0.89
N ASP A 25 -28.59 33.19 0.65
CA ASP A 25 -29.56 33.71 -0.31
C ASP A 25 -29.14 33.45 -1.76
N LEU A 26 -27.85 33.61 -2.08
CA LEU A 26 -27.31 33.31 -3.40
C LEU A 26 -27.42 31.82 -3.76
N LEU A 27 -27.24 30.92 -2.78
CA LEU A 27 -27.32 29.48 -3.00
C LEU A 27 -28.76 29.00 -3.31
N LYS A 28 -29.78 29.81 -3.02
CA LYS A 28 -31.18 29.56 -3.42
C LYS A 28 -31.44 29.91 -4.89
N CYS A 29 -30.62 30.76 -5.50
CA CYS A 29 -30.76 31.13 -6.91
C CYS A 29 -30.40 29.94 -7.81
N THR A 30 -31.34 29.54 -8.67
CA THR A 30 -31.19 28.35 -9.55
C THR A 30 -30.02 28.47 -10.54
N SER A 31 -29.55 29.68 -10.79
CA SER A 31 -28.54 30.01 -11.78
C SER A 31 -27.13 30.20 -11.22
N VAL A 32 -26.94 30.17 -9.89
CA VAL A 32 -25.68 30.55 -9.23
C VAL A 32 -24.46 29.82 -9.77
N THR A 33 -24.53 28.50 -9.93
CA THR A 33 -23.44 27.68 -10.49
C THR A 33 -23.13 28.04 -11.93
N SER A 34 -24.16 28.29 -12.74
CA SER A 34 -23.97 28.66 -14.16
C SER A 34 -23.34 30.05 -14.31
N GLN A 35 -23.74 31.01 -13.48
CA GLN A 35 -23.21 32.37 -13.49
C GLN A 35 -21.75 32.39 -13.00
N PHE A 36 -21.43 31.61 -11.97
CA PHE A 36 -20.07 31.43 -11.50
C PHE A 36 -19.17 30.80 -12.57
N ARG A 37 -19.63 29.71 -13.22
CA ARG A 37 -18.93 29.05 -14.34
C ARG A 37 -18.62 30.02 -15.48
N ASN A 38 -19.57 30.91 -15.78
CA ASN A 38 -19.47 31.86 -16.89
C ASN A 38 -18.69 33.14 -16.54
N GLY A 39 -18.06 33.20 -15.36
CA GLY A 39 -17.17 34.31 -15.03
C GLY A 39 -17.87 35.57 -14.55
N ASN A 40 -19.07 35.49 -13.96
CA ASN A 40 -19.76 36.67 -13.42
C ASN A 40 -18.90 37.32 -12.33
N LYS A 41 -18.31 38.48 -12.67
CA LYS A 41 -17.32 39.16 -11.82
C LYS A 41 -17.87 39.54 -10.45
N LYS A 42 -19.08 40.11 -10.37
CA LYS A 42 -19.68 40.51 -9.09
C LYS A 42 -19.90 39.32 -8.17
N LEU A 43 -20.36 38.20 -8.72
CA LEU A 43 -20.57 36.97 -7.96
C LEU A 43 -19.24 36.40 -7.46
N ILE A 44 -18.21 36.36 -8.32
CA ILE A 44 -16.88 35.89 -7.95
C ILE A 44 -16.30 36.77 -6.85
N ASP A 45 -16.25 38.08 -7.06
CA ASP A 45 -15.71 39.04 -6.09
C ASP A 45 -16.45 38.92 -4.74
N PHE A 46 -17.77 38.73 -4.75
CA PHE A 46 -18.55 38.48 -3.53
C PHE A 46 -18.17 37.18 -2.83
N LEU A 47 -18.08 36.06 -3.55
CA LEU A 47 -17.79 34.75 -2.98
C LEU A 47 -16.33 34.62 -2.49
N LEU A 48 -15.41 35.41 -3.04
CA LEU A 48 -13.99 35.43 -2.64
C LEU A 48 -13.70 36.29 -1.40
N ILE A 49 -14.67 37.05 -0.90
CA ILE A 49 -14.55 37.73 0.39
C ILE A 49 -14.44 36.68 1.49
N GLU A 50 -13.40 36.76 2.32
CA GLU A 50 -13.08 35.77 3.36
C GLU A 50 -14.30 35.34 4.21
N LYS A 51 -15.07 36.31 4.71
CA LYS A 51 -16.31 36.04 5.48
C LYS A 51 -17.31 35.17 4.70
N ASN A 52 -17.50 35.45 3.41
CA ASN A 52 -18.43 34.72 2.55
C ASN A 52 -17.87 33.34 2.20
N SER A 53 -16.58 33.24 1.92
CA SER A 53 -15.93 31.95 1.65
C SER A 53 -15.98 31.03 2.87
N MET A 54 -15.70 31.56 4.07
CA MET A 54 -15.86 30.81 5.33
C MET A 54 -17.32 30.38 5.52
N ARG A 55 -18.29 31.24 5.22
CA ARG A 55 -19.72 30.88 5.29
C ARG A 55 -20.06 29.70 4.37
N ILE A 56 -19.46 29.57 3.18
CA ILE A 56 -19.66 28.39 2.31
C ILE A 56 -19.29 27.09 3.05
N PHE A 57 -18.13 27.05 3.70
CA PHE A 57 -17.68 25.87 4.44
C PHE A 57 -18.48 25.63 5.71
N GLU A 58 -18.95 26.70 6.37
CA GLU A 58 -19.86 26.60 7.50
C GLU A 58 -21.19 25.95 7.10
N ILE A 59 -21.73 26.32 5.94
CA ILE A 59 -22.93 25.69 5.38
C ILE A 59 -22.64 24.21 5.07
N ILE A 60 -21.50 23.86 4.45
CA ILE A 60 -21.13 22.45 4.25
C ILE A 60 -21.12 21.69 5.59
N LYS A 61 -20.57 22.30 6.65
CA LYS A 61 -20.41 21.67 7.97
C LYS A 61 -21.74 21.41 8.69
N ASN A 62 -22.68 22.35 8.59
CA ASN A 62 -23.85 22.42 9.47
C ASN A 62 -25.21 22.23 8.77
N GLU A 63 -25.30 22.45 7.46
CA GLU A 63 -26.58 22.42 6.73
C GLU A 63 -26.99 20.99 6.34
N PRO A 64 -28.11 20.45 6.86
CA PRO A 64 -28.59 19.12 6.47
C PRO A 64 -29.18 19.07 5.05
N ASN A 65 -29.53 20.22 4.44
CA ASN A 65 -30.15 20.26 3.13
C ASN A 65 -29.15 19.90 2.02
N ARG A 66 -29.27 18.66 1.52
CA ARG A 66 -28.46 18.12 0.43
C ARG A 66 -28.54 18.93 -0.87
N ALA A 67 -29.63 19.64 -1.15
CA ALA A 67 -29.73 20.45 -2.37
C ALA A 67 -28.81 21.67 -2.30
N ILE A 68 -28.73 22.33 -1.14
CA ILE A 68 -27.82 23.45 -0.89
C ILE A 68 -26.37 22.97 -0.96
N GLN A 69 -26.05 21.87 -0.30
CA GLN A 69 -24.72 21.27 -0.35
C GLN A 69 -24.30 20.85 -1.77
N LYS A 70 -25.23 20.32 -2.58
CA LYS A 70 -24.99 20.05 -4.01
C LYS A 70 -24.76 21.33 -4.82
N SER A 71 -25.49 22.41 -4.54
CA SER A 71 -25.28 23.71 -5.17
C SER A 71 -23.86 24.23 -4.89
N ILE A 72 -23.40 24.11 -3.63
CA ILE A 72 -22.03 24.44 -3.24
C ILE A 72 -21.02 23.57 -3.98
N LEU A 73 -21.17 22.24 -3.96
CA LEU A 73 -20.29 21.34 -4.70
C LEU A 73 -20.25 21.70 -6.19
N GLY A 74 -21.39 22.10 -6.76
CA GLY A 74 -21.49 22.59 -8.12
C GLY A 74 -20.57 23.77 -8.41
N LEU A 75 -20.39 24.71 -7.47
CA LEU A 75 -19.45 25.84 -7.61
C LEU A 75 -18.00 25.38 -7.78
N PHE A 76 -17.60 24.35 -7.05
CA PHE A 76 -16.26 23.75 -7.12
C PHE A 76 -16.10 22.73 -8.26
N GLN A 77 -17.16 22.38 -8.98
CA GLN A 77 -17.09 21.46 -10.13
C GLN A 77 -17.11 22.20 -11.48
N THR A 78 -17.12 23.53 -11.47
CA THR A 78 -17.11 24.33 -12.69
C THR A 78 -15.70 24.45 -13.28
N SER A 79 -15.62 24.96 -14.52
CA SER A 79 -14.35 25.36 -15.14
C SER A 79 -13.72 26.60 -14.50
N ASN A 80 -14.46 27.34 -13.66
CA ASN A 80 -13.93 28.48 -12.93
C ASN A 80 -13.25 27.99 -11.65
N THR A 81 -11.94 28.26 -11.53
CA THR A 81 -11.09 27.74 -10.46
C THR A 81 -10.86 28.73 -9.32
N ALA A 82 -11.52 29.90 -9.33
CA ALA A 82 -11.27 30.99 -8.38
C ALA A 82 -11.40 30.56 -6.91
N LEU A 83 -12.41 29.74 -6.55
CA LEU A 83 -12.59 29.25 -5.18
C LEU A 83 -11.49 28.25 -4.76
N HIS A 84 -10.96 27.45 -5.69
CA HIS A 84 -9.80 26.59 -5.40
C HIS A 84 -8.53 27.41 -5.27
N ARG A 85 -8.37 28.46 -6.09
CA ARG A 85 -7.22 29.36 -5.97
C ARG A 85 -7.23 30.07 -4.62
N LEU A 86 -8.40 30.47 -4.13
CA LEU A 86 -8.55 31.04 -2.79
C LEU A 86 -8.07 30.10 -1.68
N LEU A 87 -8.39 28.79 -1.78
CA LEU A 87 -7.88 27.78 -0.84
C LEU A 87 -6.35 27.65 -0.90
N ALA A 88 -5.77 27.78 -2.10
CA ALA A 88 -4.34 27.72 -2.31
C ALA A 88 -3.59 28.99 -1.85
N ASP A 89 -4.28 30.13 -1.78
CA ASP A 89 -3.70 31.43 -1.43
C ASP A 89 -3.94 31.86 0.03
N ASN A 90 -4.96 31.32 0.69
CA ASN A 90 -5.38 31.77 2.02
C ASN A 90 -5.43 30.62 3.03
N ILE A 91 -4.42 30.61 3.90
CA ILE A 91 -4.27 29.61 4.96
C ILE A 91 -5.46 29.57 5.92
N ASN A 92 -6.02 30.72 6.33
CA ASN A 92 -7.14 30.76 7.27
C ASN A 92 -8.39 30.09 6.67
N ILE A 93 -8.64 30.32 5.39
CA ILE A 93 -9.77 29.72 4.67
C ILE A 93 -9.53 28.22 4.49
N ALA A 94 -8.32 27.81 4.15
CA ALA A 94 -7.96 26.40 4.01
C ALA A 94 -8.08 25.63 5.33
N GLU A 95 -7.58 26.19 6.44
CA GLU A 95 -7.73 25.65 7.78
C GLU A 95 -9.20 25.54 8.18
N TYR A 96 -9.99 26.59 7.93
CA TYR A 96 -11.43 26.57 8.21
C TYR A 96 -12.15 25.51 7.37
N ALA A 97 -11.83 25.38 6.08
CA ALA A 97 -12.38 24.35 5.22
C ALA A 97 -12.04 22.94 5.72
N ILE A 98 -10.82 22.70 6.17
CA ILE A 98 -10.39 21.40 6.70
C ILE A 98 -11.01 21.12 8.08
N SER A 99 -11.32 22.14 8.87
CA SER A 99 -12.08 21.98 10.14
C SER A 99 -13.49 21.41 9.97
N THR A 100 -14.00 21.35 8.72
CA THR A 100 -15.28 20.66 8.42
C THR A 100 -15.19 19.16 8.67
N LEU A 101 -13.98 18.58 8.62
CA LEU A 101 -13.73 17.17 8.94
C LEU A 101 -14.03 16.85 10.41
N GLU A 102 -13.99 17.85 11.29
CA GLU A 102 -14.31 17.70 12.70
C GLU A 102 -15.82 17.76 12.99
N SER A 103 -16.67 17.79 11.96
CA SER A 103 -18.12 17.83 12.15
C SER A 103 -18.61 16.55 12.84
N THR A 104 -19.39 16.72 13.90
CA THR A 104 -20.09 15.64 14.61
C THR A 104 -21.58 15.59 14.24
N SER A 105 -21.99 16.27 13.17
CA SER A 105 -23.38 16.32 12.75
C SER A 105 -23.86 14.96 12.21
N SER A 106 -25.17 14.73 12.21
CA SER A 106 -25.76 13.51 11.64
C SER A 106 -25.52 13.34 10.13
N HIS A 107 -25.08 14.41 9.45
CA HIS A 107 -24.78 14.44 8.02
C HIS A 107 -23.27 14.59 7.74
N ALA A 108 -22.42 14.48 8.76
CA ALA A 108 -20.98 14.70 8.66
C ALA A 108 -20.31 13.88 7.53
N VAL A 109 -20.71 12.62 7.32
CA VAL A 109 -20.15 11.77 6.24
C VAL A 109 -20.31 12.40 4.86
N PHE A 110 -21.47 13.02 4.59
CA PHE A 110 -21.72 13.65 3.30
C PHE A 110 -20.92 14.97 3.17
N SER A 111 -20.84 15.75 4.24
CA SER A 111 -20.02 16.97 4.30
C SER A 111 -18.53 16.66 4.09
N ILE A 112 -18.00 15.62 4.75
CA ILE A 112 -16.64 15.13 4.57
C ILE A 112 -16.41 14.70 3.13
N GLY A 113 -17.36 14.00 2.50
CA GLY A 113 -17.27 13.61 1.10
C GLY A 113 -17.24 14.79 0.12
N ILE A 114 -17.98 15.87 0.40
CA ILE A 114 -17.90 17.12 -0.37
C ILE A 114 -16.52 17.76 -0.19
N MET A 115 -16.06 17.87 1.05
CA MET A 115 -14.79 18.52 1.35
C MET A 115 -13.61 17.76 0.72
N SER A 116 -13.63 16.43 0.83
CA SER A 116 -12.71 15.51 0.16
C SER A 116 -12.58 15.82 -1.33
N ARG A 117 -13.71 15.94 -2.05
CA ARG A 117 -13.71 16.28 -3.49
C ARG A 117 -13.16 17.67 -3.79
N ILE A 118 -13.52 18.67 -2.98
CA ILE A 118 -13.01 20.04 -3.14
C ILE A 118 -11.48 20.06 -2.93
N LEU A 119 -10.98 19.36 -1.92
CA LEU A 119 -9.55 19.25 -1.64
C LEU A 119 -8.80 18.52 -2.75
N SER A 120 -9.27 17.34 -3.19
CA SER A 120 -8.66 16.62 -4.33
C SER A 120 -8.54 17.54 -5.54
N ARG A 121 -9.63 18.25 -5.88
CA ARG A 121 -9.63 19.15 -7.03
C ARG A 121 -8.69 20.35 -6.84
N ALA A 122 -8.56 20.87 -5.63
CA ALA A 122 -7.61 21.95 -5.33
C ALA A 122 -6.17 21.49 -5.54
N PHE A 123 -5.81 20.28 -5.11
CA PHE A 123 -4.49 19.70 -5.34
C PHE A 123 -4.23 19.39 -6.82
N ASP A 124 -5.23 18.96 -7.58
CA ASP A 124 -5.10 18.76 -9.03
C ASP A 124 -4.78 20.07 -9.75
N LEU A 125 -5.38 21.17 -9.31
CA LEU A 125 -5.26 22.48 -9.94
C LEU A 125 -4.03 23.27 -9.50
N TRP A 126 -3.72 23.22 -8.20
CA TRP A 126 -2.71 24.04 -7.54
C TRP A 126 -1.81 23.18 -6.62
N PRO A 127 -1.11 22.17 -7.17
CA PRO A 127 -0.43 21.14 -6.40
C PRO A 127 0.66 21.68 -5.48
N GLU A 128 1.43 22.68 -5.95
CA GLU A 128 2.55 23.27 -5.21
C GLU A 128 2.06 24.20 -4.10
N ASP A 129 1.12 25.10 -4.42
CA ASP A 129 0.55 26.05 -3.49
C ASP A 129 -0.23 25.33 -2.36
N MET A 130 -1.07 24.35 -2.70
CA MET A 130 -1.80 23.56 -1.70
C MET A 130 -0.86 22.76 -0.79
N SER A 131 0.20 22.19 -1.37
CA SER A 131 1.26 21.52 -0.64
C SER A 131 1.95 22.46 0.36
N GLU A 132 2.19 23.71 -0.05
CA GLU A 132 2.78 24.74 0.82
C GLU A 132 1.83 25.17 1.92
N ILE A 133 0.55 25.42 1.63
CA ILE A 133 -0.49 25.71 2.64
C ILE A 133 -0.55 24.63 3.71
N PHE A 134 -0.51 23.36 3.31
CA PHE A 134 -0.49 22.23 4.24
C PHE A 134 0.77 22.25 5.12
N ARG A 135 1.92 22.58 4.52
CA ARG A 135 3.22 22.61 5.21
C ARG A 135 3.30 23.73 6.25
N ILE A 136 2.76 24.91 5.96
CA ILE A 136 2.84 26.08 6.85
C ILE A 136 1.69 26.14 7.87
N SER A 137 0.65 25.34 7.69
CA SER A 137 -0.46 25.27 8.64
C SER A 137 -0.10 24.44 9.88
N ASN A 138 -0.47 24.98 11.04
CA ASN A 138 -0.27 24.31 12.32
C ASN A 138 -1.39 23.29 12.64
N THR A 139 -2.51 23.33 11.90
CA THR A 139 -3.73 22.59 12.23
C THR A 139 -4.10 21.52 11.21
N ILE A 140 -3.84 21.76 9.92
CA ILE A 140 -4.29 20.89 8.82
C ILE A 140 -3.86 19.43 9.01
N TYR A 141 -2.57 19.19 9.24
CA TYR A 141 -2.07 17.83 9.43
C TYR A 141 -2.68 17.16 10.66
N GLN A 142 -2.82 17.89 11.78
CA GLN A 142 -3.43 17.34 12.98
C GLN A 142 -4.87 16.90 12.74
N THR A 143 -5.66 17.74 12.05
CA THR A 143 -7.04 17.43 11.69
C THR A 143 -7.13 16.23 10.74
N ILE A 144 -6.28 16.16 9.72
CA ILE A 144 -6.27 15.03 8.77
C ILE A 144 -5.89 13.73 9.49
N ILE A 145 -4.82 13.73 10.30
CA ILE A 145 -4.34 12.54 11.02
C ILE A 145 -5.41 12.00 11.98
N LYS A 146 -6.10 12.89 12.71
CA LYS A 146 -7.19 12.55 13.64
C LYS A 146 -8.40 11.91 12.95
N HIS A 147 -8.58 12.16 11.66
CA HIS A 147 -9.74 11.72 10.88
C HIS A 147 -9.37 10.77 9.73
N ILE A 148 -8.14 10.22 9.73
CA ILE A 148 -7.68 9.33 8.66
C ILE A 148 -8.37 7.96 8.71
N ASP A 149 -9.07 7.61 9.79
CA ASP A 149 -9.94 6.45 9.85
C ASP A 149 -11.21 6.58 8.99
N ASN A 150 -11.62 7.82 8.67
CA ASN A 150 -12.73 8.05 7.76
C ASN A 150 -12.33 7.68 6.32
N GLU A 151 -13.07 6.77 5.70
CA GLU A 151 -12.79 6.27 4.34
C GLU A 151 -12.65 7.41 3.31
N CYS A 152 -13.48 8.46 3.36
CA CYS A 152 -13.38 9.56 2.40
C CYS A 152 -12.09 10.36 2.58
N VAL A 153 -11.66 10.61 3.83
CA VAL A 153 -10.40 11.29 4.12
C VAL A 153 -9.23 10.42 3.70
N PHE A 154 -9.23 9.14 4.07
CA PHE A 154 -8.22 8.17 3.67
C PHE A 154 -8.06 8.10 2.15
N ARG A 155 -9.15 7.93 1.39
CA ARG A 155 -9.11 7.89 -0.08
C ARG A 155 -8.60 9.18 -0.69
N THR A 156 -9.01 10.32 -0.13
CA THR A 156 -8.49 11.63 -0.56
C THR A 156 -6.99 11.67 -0.41
N ILE A 157 -6.45 11.36 0.78
CA ILE A 157 -5.01 11.39 1.00
C ILE A 157 -4.29 10.34 0.14
N GLN A 158 -4.89 9.15 -0.03
CA GLN A 158 -4.36 8.10 -0.90
C GLN A 158 -4.14 8.62 -2.32
N ASP A 159 -5.13 9.31 -2.90
CA ASP A 159 -5.05 9.85 -4.26
C ASP A 159 -4.03 10.99 -4.37
N LEU A 160 -3.79 11.71 -3.27
CA LEU A 160 -2.80 12.79 -3.19
C LEU A 160 -1.36 12.31 -3.00
N VAL A 161 -1.14 11.04 -2.60
CA VAL A 161 0.22 10.48 -2.46
C VAL A 161 0.80 10.20 -3.84
N THR A 162 1.47 11.21 -4.40
CA THR A 162 2.15 11.12 -5.71
C THR A 162 3.61 11.60 -5.63
N GLU A 163 4.33 11.56 -6.76
CA GLU A 163 5.72 12.02 -6.80
C GLU A 163 5.90 13.54 -6.65
N SER A 164 4.89 14.34 -6.95
CA SER A 164 5.04 15.79 -7.12
C SER A 164 4.81 16.61 -5.85
N HIS A 165 4.09 16.10 -4.86
CA HIS A 165 3.62 16.91 -3.72
C HIS A 165 4.57 16.86 -2.50
N LYS A 166 5.40 17.89 -2.32
CA LYS A 166 6.34 17.99 -1.18
C LYS A 166 5.66 18.00 0.19
N GLY A 167 4.46 18.58 0.30
CA GLY A 167 3.68 18.65 1.54
C GLY A 167 3.07 17.31 1.94
N MET A 168 2.86 16.40 0.99
CA MET A 168 2.41 15.04 1.30
C MET A 168 3.51 14.21 1.94
N TRP A 169 4.78 14.46 1.60
CA TRP A 169 5.91 13.85 2.28
C TRP A 169 5.89 14.14 3.79
N LEU A 170 5.66 15.39 4.21
CA LEU A 170 5.65 15.77 5.62
C LEU A 170 4.44 15.18 6.35
N LEU A 171 3.28 15.12 5.69
CA LEU A 171 2.12 14.38 6.21
C LEU A 171 2.45 12.91 6.47
N MET A 172 3.14 12.21 5.54
CA MET A 172 3.53 10.81 5.75
C MET A 172 4.44 10.64 6.96
N TRP A 173 5.38 11.56 7.18
CA TRP A 173 6.22 11.57 8.37
C TRP A 173 5.39 11.73 9.66
N HIS A 174 4.42 12.65 9.68
CA HIS A 174 3.55 12.83 10.85
C HIS A 174 2.60 11.66 11.08
N LEU A 175 2.08 11.01 10.03
CA LEU A 175 1.31 9.77 10.13
C LEU A 175 2.17 8.65 10.75
N PHE A 176 3.43 8.52 10.33
CA PHE A 176 4.36 7.58 10.96
C PHE A 176 4.59 7.90 12.44
N ARG A 177 4.87 9.16 12.81
CA ARG A 177 5.02 9.54 14.22
C ARG A 177 3.76 9.22 15.04
N PHE A 178 2.57 9.45 14.48
CA PHE A 178 1.32 9.08 15.13
C PHE A 178 1.17 7.56 15.29
N LEU A 179 1.56 6.76 14.28
CA LEU A 179 1.60 5.30 14.33
C LEU A 179 2.50 4.76 15.46
N VAL A 180 3.69 5.37 15.63
CA VAL A 180 4.62 5.02 16.71
C VAL A 180 4.06 5.40 18.09
N GLY A 181 3.38 6.54 18.18
CA GLY A 181 2.80 7.03 19.42
C GLY A 181 3.86 7.59 20.38
N LYS A 182 3.86 7.13 21.64
CA LYS A 182 4.69 7.73 22.72
C LYS A 182 6.19 7.65 22.45
N ASP A 183 6.62 6.65 21.69
CA ASP A 183 8.03 6.44 21.34
C ASP A 183 8.49 7.22 20.10
N ALA A 184 7.64 8.07 19.51
CA ALA A 184 7.93 8.80 18.27
C ALA A 184 9.21 9.65 18.34
N ALA A 185 9.60 10.12 19.53
CA ALA A 185 10.82 10.90 19.75
C ALA A 185 12.12 10.10 19.49
N LYS A 186 12.06 8.75 19.48
CA LYS A 186 13.21 7.89 19.17
C LYS A 186 13.62 7.98 17.70
N TYR A 187 12.66 8.27 16.81
CA TYR A 187 12.85 8.29 15.36
C TYR A 187 13.05 9.73 14.89
N THR A 188 14.15 9.98 14.17
CA THR A 188 14.51 11.34 13.74
C THR A 188 14.98 11.34 12.28
N LEU A 189 14.75 12.44 11.59
CA LEU A 189 15.32 12.69 10.25
C LEU A 189 16.39 13.77 10.36
N LYS A 190 17.65 13.39 10.21
CA LYS A 190 18.80 14.29 10.27
C LYS A 190 18.80 15.25 9.08
N HIS A 191 18.55 14.75 7.87
CA HIS A 191 18.65 15.56 6.65
C HIS A 191 17.49 16.54 6.46
N ARG A 192 16.34 16.27 7.09
CA ARG A 192 15.11 17.08 6.97
C ARG A 192 14.64 17.66 8.29
N LYS A 193 15.50 17.70 9.32
CA LYS A 193 15.17 18.17 10.67
C LYS A 193 14.52 19.55 10.68
N ALA A 194 14.97 20.46 9.81
CA ALA A 194 14.45 21.83 9.72
C ALA A 194 13.02 21.93 9.14
N LEU A 195 12.54 20.88 8.46
CA LEU A 195 11.19 20.82 7.89
C LEU A 195 10.18 20.16 8.82
N ILE A 196 10.64 19.50 9.88
CA ILE A 196 9.78 18.77 10.81
C ILE A 196 9.33 19.73 11.91
N ASP A 197 8.02 19.89 12.03
CA ASP A 197 7.43 20.46 13.23
C ASP A 197 7.44 19.41 14.35
N ASN A 198 8.25 19.64 15.38
CA ASN A 198 8.33 18.74 16.53
C ASN A 198 7.14 18.91 17.47
N ASP A 199 6.48 20.07 17.43
CA ASP A 199 5.36 20.44 18.31
C ASP A 199 4.02 19.87 17.81
N LEU A 200 3.98 19.41 16.56
CA LEU A 200 2.85 18.65 16.03
C LEU A 200 2.74 17.29 16.74
N ILE A 201 1.84 17.24 17.72
CA ILE A 201 1.52 16.04 18.49
C ILE A 201 0.01 15.80 18.38
N VAL A 202 -0.36 14.65 17.81
CA VAL A 202 -1.74 14.17 17.82
C VAL A 202 -1.91 13.22 19.00
N ASP A 203 -2.92 13.45 19.82
CA ASP A 203 -3.19 12.64 21.02
C ASP A 203 -3.43 11.17 20.65
N SER A 204 -2.62 10.29 21.23
CA SER A 204 -2.69 8.83 21.03
C SER A 204 -4.07 8.23 21.31
N LYS A 205 -4.95 8.91 22.05
CA LYS A 205 -6.34 8.46 22.29
C LYS A 205 -7.16 8.28 21.00
N TYR A 206 -6.78 8.97 19.92
CA TYR A 206 -7.48 8.87 18.63
C TYR A 206 -7.08 7.61 17.85
N MET A 207 -5.96 6.96 18.18
CA MET A 207 -5.47 5.81 17.44
C MET A 207 -6.42 4.61 17.57
N THR A 208 -7.04 4.21 16.47
CA THR A 208 -7.82 2.96 16.36
C THR A 208 -7.11 1.96 15.45
N ASN A 209 -7.62 0.72 15.38
CA ASN A 209 -7.11 -0.25 14.41
C ASN A 209 -7.29 0.22 12.96
N VAL A 210 -8.39 0.92 12.66
CA VAL A 210 -8.63 1.49 11.32
C VAL A 210 -7.59 2.56 10.98
N HIS A 211 -7.25 3.45 11.94
CA HIS A 211 -6.15 4.40 11.77
C HIS A 211 -4.84 3.67 11.43
N ARG A 212 -4.48 2.65 12.22
CA ARG A 212 -3.27 1.86 12.02
C ARG A 212 -3.20 1.26 10.61
N GLU A 213 -4.26 0.59 10.17
CA GLU A 213 -4.32 -0.03 8.85
C GLU A 213 -4.22 1.00 7.71
N HIS A 214 -4.96 2.11 7.81
CA HIS A 214 -4.90 3.18 6.82
C HIS A 214 -3.51 3.82 6.74
N ILE A 215 -2.86 4.08 7.89
CA ILE A 215 -1.51 4.63 7.93
C ILE A 215 -0.49 3.67 7.31
N LEU A 216 -0.53 2.39 7.68
CA LEU A 216 0.35 1.37 7.10
C LEU A 216 0.18 1.28 5.57
N TYR A 217 -1.06 1.36 5.09
CA TYR A 217 -1.35 1.37 3.66
C TYR A 217 -0.83 2.62 2.95
N LEU A 218 -1.00 3.81 3.53
CA LEU A 218 -0.46 5.06 2.97
C LEU A 218 1.08 5.04 2.92
N LEU A 219 1.74 4.56 3.97
CA LEU A 219 3.20 4.38 3.98
C LEU A 219 3.64 3.39 2.90
N LYS A 220 2.91 2.30 2.69
CA LYS A 220 3.18 1.33 1.62
C LYS A 220 3.15 1.99 0.24
N ILE A 221 2.12 2.79 -0.05
CA ILE A 221 2.04 3.54 -1.32
C ILE A 221 3.19 4.53 -1.42
N PHE A 222 3.45 5.28 -0.37
CA PHE A 222 4.50 6.29 -0.33
C PHE A 222 5.88 5.68 -0.64
N PHE A 223 6.29 4.60 0.02
CA PHE A 223 7.59 3.98 -0.25
C PHE A 223 7.64 3.26 -1.59
N ASN A 224 6.51 2.73 -2.10
CA ASN A 224 6.46 2.19 -3.45
C ASN A 224 6.82 3.24 -4.52
N ILE A 225 6.59 4.52 -4.23
CA ILE A 225 6.87 5.65 -5.11
C ILE A 225 8.21 6.33 -4.79
N LYS A 226 8.56 6.47 -3.50
CA LYS A 226 9.63 7.38 -3.04
C LYS A 226 10.86 6.71 -2.41
N LEU A 227 10.93 5.37 -2.34
CA LEU A 227 12.00 4.69 -1.60
C LEU A 227 13.42 5.18 -1.94
N SER A 228 13.71 5.39 -3.22
CA SER A 228 15.04 5.86 -3.70
C SER A 228 15.48 7.20 -3.14
N HIS A 229 14.54 8.06 -2.73
CA HIS A 229 14.79 9.42 -2.26
C HIS A 229 14.64 9.57 -0.74
N GLU A 230 14.16 8.53 -0.05
CA GLU A 230 13.71 8.60 1.34
C GLU A 230 14.29 7.46 2.19
N SER A 231 15.55 7.09 1.93
CA SER A 231 16.23 5.98 2.62
C SER A 231 16.31 6.16 4.14
N GLU A 232 16.53 7.39 4.63
CA GLU A 232 16.53 7.68 6.08
C GLU A 232 15.15 7.45 6.71
N PHE A 233 14.08 7.87 6.03
CA PHE A 233 12.71 7.63 6.50
C PHE A 233 12.41 6.13 6.45
N ALA A 234 12.76 5.45 5.36
CA ALA A 234 12.62 4.00 5.25
C ALA A 234 13.35 3.27 6.38
N ALA A 235 14.57 3.69 6.74
CA ALA A 235 15.32 3.11 7.85
C ALA A 235 14.62 3.29 9.21
N ASN A 236 14.03 4.46 9.47
CA ASN A 236 13.23 4.68 10.70
C ASN A 236 12.00 3.78 10.74
N VAL A 237 11.31 3.59 9.61
CA VAL A 237 10.14 2.71 9.52
C VAL A 237 10.56 1.25 9.70
N THR A 238 11.64 0.80 9.08
CA THR A 238 12.22 -0.53 9.31
C THR A 238 12.55 -0.75 10.78
N GLN A 239 13.19 0.21 11.44
CA GLN A 239 13.52 0.12 12.86
C GLN A 239 12.27 0.04 13.73
N TYR A 240 11.24 0.84 13.45
CA TYR A 240 9.96 0.74 14.15
C TYR A 240 9.34 -0.65 14.03
N ILE A 241 9.39 -1.28 12.85
CA ILE A 241 8.84 -2.62 12.64
C ILE A 241 9.61 -3.65 13.48
N ILE A 242 10.95 -3.56 13.51
CA ILE A 242 11.81 -4.40 14.35
C ILE A 242 11.47 -4.22 15.84
N ASP A 243 11.38 -2.97 16.31
CA ASP A 243 11.07 -2.67 17.71
C ASP A 243 9.67 -3.19 18.08
N TYR A 244 8.72 -3.08 17.15
CA TYR A 244 7.35 -3.57 17.30
C TYR A 244 7.30 -5.09 17.41
N THR A 245 8.08 -5.82 16.61
CA THR A 245 8.15 -7.29 16.63
C THR A 245 8.93 -7.84 17.82
N ASN A 246 9.96 -7.13 18.29
CA ASN A 246 10.77 -7.54 19.43
C ASN A 246 10.09 -7.23 20.79
N GLY A 247 9.06 -6.38 20.80
CA GLY A 247 8.25 -6.10 21.99
C GLY A 247 7.38 -7.29 22.38
N GLN A 248 7.27 -7.57 23.69
CA GLN A 248 6.58 -8.76 24.25
C GLN A 248 5.05 -8.85 24.00
N LEU A 249 4.44 -7.96 23.21
CA LEU A 249 2.98 -7.85 23.12
C LEU A 249 2.40 -7.92 21.70
N ASN A 250 3.18 -7.82 20.62
CA ASN A 250 2.62 -7.79 19.26
C ASN A 250 3.37 -8.68 18.27
N LYS A 251 2.63 -9.58 17.61
CA LYS A 251 3.12 -10.36 16.47
C LYS A 251 3.13 -9.50 15.21
N MET A 252 4.05 -9.78 14.29
CA MET A 252 4.02 -9.23 12.94
C MET A 252 2.67 -9.54 12.28
N THR A 253 2.16 -8.62 11.49
CA THR A 253 0.88 -8.77 10.77
C THR A 253 1.11 -8.77 9.26
N THR A 254 0.12 -9.28 8.51
CA THR A 254 0.09 -9.20 7.04
C THR A 254 0.29 -7.77 6.53
N SER A 255 -0.30 -6.77 7.19
CA SER A 255 -0.17 -5.36 6.81
C SER A 255 1.25 -4.82 7.01
N LEU A 256 1.92 -5.20 8.09
CA LEU A 256 3.33 -4.87 8.31
C LEU A 256 4.22 -5.56 7.28
N PHE A 257 3.95 -6.82 6.94
CA PHE A 257 4.67 -7.49 5.85
C PHE A 257 4.47 -6.78 4.50
N GLY A 258 3.25 -6.35 4.24
CA GLY A 258 2.92 -5.56 3.05
C GLY A 258 3.71 -4.25 2.94
N LEU A 259 4.07 -3.64 4.08
CA LEU A 259 4.91 -2.44 4.16
C LEU A 259 6.39 -2.77 3.99
N VAL A 260 6.94 -3.78 4.67
CA VAL A 260 8.38 -4.13 4.56
C VAL A 260 8.78 -4.57 3.16
N LEU A 261 7.86 -5.14 2.38
CA LEU A 261 8.06 -5.45 0.96
C LEU A 261 8.29 -4.22 0.09
N LYS A 262 8.02 -3.01 0.62
CA LYS A 262 8.27 -1.71 -0.02
C LYS A 262 9.47 -0.98 0.57
N LEU A 263 10.16 -1.58 1.54
CA LEU A 263 11.36 -1.04 2.17
C LEU A 263 12.60 -1.80 1.67
N HIS A 264 13.77 -1.44 2.18
CA HIS A 264 14.98 -2.22 1.93
C HIS A 264 14.93 -3.57 2.65
N PRO A 265 15.49 -4.64 2.06
CA PRO A 265 15.66 -5.93 2.73
C PRO A 265 16.38 -5.78 4.08
N ASN A 266 15.92 -6.50 5.10
CA ASN A 266 16.49 -6.43 6.46
C ASN A 266 16.60 -7.84 7.08
N GLU A 267 17.75 -8.12 7.70
CA GLU A 267 18.08 -9.44 8.24
C GLU A 267 17.23 -9.82 9.47
N GLU A 268 16.91 -8.89 10.36
CA GLU A 268 16.10 -9.19 11.55
C GLU A 268 14.66 -9.56 11.18
N ILE A 269 14.07 -8.80 10.25
CA ILE A 269 12.73 -9.09 9.72
C ILE A 269 12.74 -10.41 8.93
N LEU A 270 13.84 -10.70 8.21
CA LEU A 270 14.01 -11.97 7.51
C LEU A 270 14.05 -13.15 8.49
N ASN A 271 14.81 -13.03 9.59
CA ASN A 271 14.84 -14.05 10.63
C ASN A 271 13.44 -14.31 11.21
N TYR A 272 12.66 -13.24 11.46
CA TYR A 272 11.28 -13.38 11.89
C TYR A 272 10.40 -14.08 10.85
N ALA A 273 10.53 -13.72 9.56
CA ALA A 273 9.78 -14.37 8.48
C ALA A 273 10.11 -15.87 8.37
N ILE A 274 11.39 -16.24 8.50
CA ILE A 274 11.82 -17.64 8.54
C ILE A 274 11.21 -18.36 9.76
N ASP A 275 11.20 -17.73 10.92
CA ASP A 275 10.60 -18.31 12.14
C ASP A 275 9.09 -18.57 11.96
N VAL A 276 8.36 -17.62 11.37
CA VAL A 276 6.95 -17.79 11.01
C VAL A 276 6.74 -18.98 10.07
N ILE A 277 7.62 -19.18 9.11
CA ILE A 277 7.51 -20.29 8.15
C ILE A 277 7.82 -21.62 8.83
N MET A 278 8.93 -21.70 9.57
CA MET A 278 9.41 -22.96 10.13
C MET A 278 8.60 -23.43 11.34
N ASN A 279 8.00 -22.51 12.10
CA ASN A 279 7.19 -22.81 13.28
C ASN A 279 5.69 -22.61 13.04
N GLY A 280 5.29 -22.16 11.84
CA GLY A 280 3.89 -21.96 11.46
C GLY A 280 3.20 -23.28 11.14
N GLY A 281 2.08 -23.57 11.82
CA GLY A 281 1.30 -24.79 11.62
C GLY A 281 0.13 -24.67 10.63
N ASP A 282 -0.25 -23.44 10.24
CA ASP A 282 -1.41 -23.19 9.39
C ASP A 282 -1.02 -22.48 8.08
N PHE A 283 -0.95 -23.25 7.00
CA PHE A 283 -0.64 -22.76 5.65
C PHE A 283 -1.80 -21.97 5.02
N SER A 284 -2.96 -21.91 5.67
CA SER A 284 -4.07 -21.04 5.27
C SER A 284 -3.97 -19.64 5.88
N ASP A 285 -3.05 -19.41 6.83
CA ASP A 285 -2.84 -18.09 7.43
C ASP A 285 -2.20 -17.13 6.41
N PRO A 286 -2.84 -15.98 6.08
CA PRO A 286 -2.27 -14.96 5.20
C PRO A 286 -0.91 -14.40 5.68
N LEU A 287 -0.58 -14.58 6.96
CA LEU A 287 0.73 -14.26 7.50
C LEU A 287 1.84 -15.14 6.90
N PHE A 288 1.55 -16.43 6.65
CA PHE A 288 2.49 -17.36 6.04
C PHE A 288 2.80 -16.96 4.59
N ASP A 289 1.77 -16.67 3.79
CA ASP A 289 1.91 -16.13 2.43
C ASP A 289 2.84 -14.90 2.41
N SER A 290 2.61 -14.00 3.36
CA SER A 290 3.36 -12.75 3.49
C SER A 290 4.82 -12.97 3.90
N ALA A 291 5.07 -13.89 4.82
CA ALA A 291 6.41 -14.28 5.25
C ALA A 291 7.20 -14.89 4.07
N ILE A 292 6.60 -15.82 3.32
CA ILE A 292 7.22 -16.43 2.14
C ILE A 292 7.55 -15.38 1.07
N GLN A 293 6.65 -14.44 0.81
CA GLN A 293 6.91 -13.34 -0.11
C GLN A 293 8.10 -12.48 0.36
N TYR A 294 8.22 -12.23 1.68
CA TYR A 294 9.34 -11.46 2.22
C TYR A 294 10.67 -12.21 2.15
N VAL A 295 10.68 -13.52 2.43
CA VAL A 295 11.86 -14.37 2.21
C VAL A 295 12.27 -14.33 0.74
N THR A 296 11.30 -14.43 -0.17
CA THR A 296 11.53 -14.33 -1.62
C THR A 296 12.13 -12.99 -2.02
N PHE A 297 11.66 -11.91 -1.40
CA PHE A 297 12.23 -10.56 -1.58
C PHE A 297 13.67 -10.47 -1.05
N CYS A 298 14.03 -11.25 -0.04
CA CYS A 298 15.33 -11.22 0.63
C CYS A 298 16.32 -12.31 0.16
N VAL A 299 16.06 -13.00 -0.96
CA VAL A 299 16.94 -14.08 -1.47
C VAL A 299 18.40 -13.64 -1.56
N GLY A 300 18.67 -12.41 -2.03
CA GLY A 300 20.04 -11.88 -2.11
C GLY A 300 20.75 -11.75 -0.75
N ILE A 301 20.03 -11.53 0.35
CA ILE A 301 20.62 -11.55 1.71
C ILE A 301 20.94 -12.98 2.11
N ILE A 302 19.99 -13.90 1.90
CA ILE A 302 20.11 -15.32 2.29
C ILE A 302 21.38 -15.93 1.71
N TYR A 303 21.67 -15.68 0.44
CA TYR A 303 22.85 -16.26 -0.21
C TYR A 303 24.16 -15.55 0.11
N LYS A 304 24.13 -14.27 0.51
CA LYS A 304 25.36 -13.57 0.93
C LYS A 304 25.81 -13.99 2.33
N HIS A 305 24.89 -14.44 3.19
CA HIS A 305 25.18 -14.76 4.58
C HIS A 305 25.22 -16.28 4.81
N SER A 306 26.36 -16.80 5.30
CA SER A 306 26.53 -18.24 5.61
C SER A 306 25.55 -18.77 6.66
N LYS A 307 25.02 -17.89 7.53
CA LYS A 307 24.00 -18.25 8.53
C LYS A 307 22.73 -18.87 7.92
N HIS A 308 22.44 -18.58 6.65
CA HIS A 308 21.22 -19.01 5.98
C HIS A 308 21.43 -20.04 4.85
N GLU A 309 22.59 -20.72 4.85
CA GLU A 309 23.07 -21.53 3.73
C GLU A 309 22.10 -22.62 3.22
N ASN A 310 21.18 -23.11 4.07
CA ASN A 310 20.19 -24.13 3.70
C ASN A 310 18.73 -23.67 3.93
N VAL A 311 18.49 -22.39 4.19
CA VAL A 311 17.14 -21.91 4.52
C VAL A 311 16.18 -22.12 3.36
N ILE A 312 16.60 -21.85 2.13
CA ILE A 312 15.72 -21.99 0.97
C ILE A 312 15.41 -23.45 0.68
N SER A 313 16.39 -24.36 0.78
CA SER A 313 16.13 -25.81 0.67
C SER A 313 15.12 -26.29 1.70
N LYS A 314 15.26 -25.84 2.97
CA LYS A 314 14.32 -26.16 4.04
C LYS A 314 12.92 -25.62 3.78
N ILE A 315 12.79 -24.37 3.32
CA ILE A 315 11.48 -23.78 2.99
C ILE A 315 10.86 -24.52 1.81
N PHE A 316 11.65 -24.86 0.79
CA PHE A 316 11.19 -25.58 -0.39
C PHE A 316 10.66 -26.97 0.00
N TYR A 317 11.42 -27.72 0.79
CA TYR A 317 10.98 -28.98 1.38
C TYR A 317 9.69 -28.79 2.19
N PHE A 318 9.71 -27.89 3.17
CA PHE A 318 8.63 -27.71 4.13
C PHE A 318 7.31 -27.36 3.46
N VAL A 319 7.35 -26.50 2.43
CA VAL A 319 6.18 -26.10 1.66
C VAL A 319 5.70 -27.23 0.74
N LEU A 320 6.56 -27.84 -0.07
CA LEU A 320 6.11 -28.82 -1.07
C LEU A 320 5.60 -30.13 -0.48
N MET A 321 5.98 -30.45 0.76
CA MET A 321 5.47 -31.61 1.48
C MET A 321 4.04 -31.42 2.01
N GLN A 322 3.48 -30.21 1.91
CA GLN A 322 2.12 -29.93 2.36
C GLN A 322 1.09 -30.19 1.26
N ASN A 323 -0.11 -30.58 1.68
CA ASN A 323 -1.22 -30.84 0.76
C ASN A 323 -2.02 -29.57 0.40
N ASN A 324 -1.98 -28.54 1.24
CA ASN A 324 -2.84 -27.35 1.14
C ASN A 324 -2.03 -26.05 0.99
N VAL A 325 -1.20 -25.97 -0.04
CA VAL A 325 -0.37 -24.78 -0.32
C VAL A 325 -1.10 -23.84 -1.29
N SER A 326 -1.08 -22.54 -1.00
CA SER A 326 -1.65 -21.52 -1.89
C SER A 326 -0.82 -21.36 -3.18
N ASN A 327 -1.47 -21.01 -4.30
CA ASN A 327 -0.77 -20.69 -5.55
C ASN A 327 0.20 -19.50 -5.40
N ILE A 328 -0.03 -18.63 -4.41
CA ILE A 328 0.83 -17.48 -4.11
C ILE A 328 2.17 -17.97 -3.55
N ILE A 329 2.15 -18.93 -2.62
CA ILE A 329 3.34 -19.56 -2.07
C ILE A 329 4.11 -20.31 -3.17
N LEU A 330 3.40 -21.10 -3.99
CA LEU A 330 4.03 -21.86 -5.08
C LEU A 330 4.73 -20.94 -6.10
N ASN A 331 4.09 -19.83 -6.48
CA ASN A 331 4.73 -18.82 -7.32
C ASN A 331 5.92 -18.15 -6.65
N SER A 332 5.88 -17.96 -5.33
CA SER A 332 7.01 -17.40 -4.57
C SER A 332 8.20 -18.35 -4.55
N LEU A 333 7.97 -19.67 -4.36
CA LEU A 333 9.01 -20.70 -4.51
C LEU A 333 9.63 -20.66 -5.92
N LYS A 334 8.80 -20.56 -6.96
CA LYS A 334 9.26 -20.45 -8.36
C LYS A 334 10.22 -19.27 -8.52
N LYS A 335 9.80 -18.10 -8.02
CA LYS A 335 10.58 -16.87 -8.10
C LYS A 335 11.88 -16.97 -7.31
N MET A 336 11.86 -17.63 -6.14
CA MET A 336 13.08 -17.90 -5.38
C MET A 336 14.05 -18.75 -6.21
N LEU A 337 13.61 -19.89 -6.75
CA LEU A 337 14.45 -20.76 -7.59
C LEU A 337 15.05 -20.00 -8.78
N LEU A 338 14.24 -19.25 -9.53
CA LEU A 338 14.71 -18.45 -10.67
C LEU A 338 15.77 -17.43 -10.27
N THR A 339 15.52 -16.69 -9.18
CA THR A 339 16.45 -15.66 -8.69
C THR A 339 17.83 -16.25 -8.36
N VAL A 340 17.86 -17.48 -7.87
CA VAL A 340 19.11 -18.17 -7.53
C VAL A 340 19.78 -18.77 -8.76
N ALA A 341 18.99 -19.35 -9.67
CA ALA A 341 19.48 -19.96 -10.90
C ALA A 341 20.13 -18.93 -11.85
N GLU A 342 19.54 -17.73 -11.94
CA GLU A 342 19.98 -16.68 -12.88
C GLU A 342 21.23 -15.90 -12.38
N ASP A 343 21.48 -15.86 -11.07
CA ASP A 343 22.57 -15.09 -10.50
C ASP A 343 23.86 -15.94 -10.40
N ALA A 344 24.81 -15.67 -11.29
CA ALA A 344 26.10 -16.35 -11.36
C ALA A 344 26.89 -16.31 -10.03
N SER A 345 26.64 -15.33 -9.16
CA SER A 345 27.31 -15.23 -7.85
C SER A 345 26.88 -16.33 -6.87
N TYR A 346 25.77 -17.04 -7.16
CA TYR A 346 25.24 -18.10 -6.30
C TYR A 346 25.48 -19.51 -6.83
N ARG A 347 26.22 -19.70 -7.93
CA ARG A 347 26.36 -20.99 -8.64
C ARG A 347 26.65 -22.20 -7.73
N GLU A 348 27.60 -22.09 -6.80
CA GLU A 348 27.94 -23.22 -5.91
C GLU A 348 26.82 -23.53 -4.91
N LYS A 349 26.18 -22.50 -4.35
CA LYS A 349 25.06 -22.68 -3.42
C LYS A 349 23.79 -23.12 -4.14
N TYR A 350 23.63 -22.69 -5.38
CA TYR A 350 22.58 -23.17 -6.28
C TYR A 350 22.71 -24.66 -6.52
N ARG A 351 23.93 -25.19 -6.70
CA ARG A 351 24.16 -26.64 -6.85
C ARG A 351 23.62 -27.44 -5.67
N ILE A 352 23.84 -26.98 -4.43
CA ILE A 352 23.30 -27.64 -3.23
C ILE A 352 21.77 -27.57 -3.20
N LEU A 353 21.19 -26.37 -3.41
CA LEU A 353 19.73 -26.20 -3.47
C LEU A 353 19.11 -27.06 -4.57
N ARG A 354 19.79 -27.18 -5.72
CA ARG A 354 19.34 -27.94 -6.86
C ARG A 354 19.17 -29.41 -6.50
N GLU A 355 20.19 -30.03 -5.92
CA GLU A 355 20.14 -31.43 -5.48
C GLU A 355 19.04 -31.66 -4.44
N ASP A 356 18.89 -30.74 -3.48
CA ASP A 356 17.81 -30.78 -2.50
C ASP A 356 16.43 -30.69 -3.16
N ALA A 357 16.27 -29.76 -4.10
CA ALA A 357 15.00 -29.51 -4.78
C ALA A 357 14.61 -30.67 -5.71
N LYS A 358 15.57 -31.28 -6.42
CA LYS A 358 15.35 -32.50 -7.22
C LYS A 358 14.72 -33.58 -6.36
N GLN A 359 15.37 -33.92 -5.24
CA GLN A 359 14.91 -34.96 -4.34
C GLN A 359 13.47 -34.72 -3.83
N VAL A 360 13.15 -33.47 -3.46
CA VAL A 360 11.80 -33.08 -3.02
C VAL A 360 10.79 -33.22 -4.16
N ILE A 361 11.12 -32.76 -5.36
CA ILE A 361 10.24 -32.85 -6.53
C ILE A 361 10.00 -34.31 -6.88
N MET A 362 11.02 -35.16 -6.88
CA MET A 362 10.88 -36.59 -7.18
C MET A 362 9.86 -37.26 -6.24
N VAL A 363 10.02 -37.06 -4.93
CA VAL A 363 9.09 -37.62 -3.92
C VAL A 363 7.69 -37.08 -4.13
N ARG A 364 7.57 -35.77 -4.35
CA ARG A 364 6.27 -35.13 -4.44
C ARG A 364 5.55 -35.43 -5.74
N PHE A 365 6.28 -35.59 -6.84
CA PHE A 365 5.77 -36.01 -8.15
C PHE A 365 5.15 -37.40 -8.07
N ASN A 366 5.87 -38.37 -7.48
CA ASN A 366 5.34 -39.73 -7.27
C ASN A 366 4.01 -39.76 -6.48
N ARG A 367 3.80 -38.77 -5.59
CA ARG A 367 2.60 -38.66 -4.74
C ARG A 367 1.48 -37.81 -5.35
N THR A 368 1.72 -37.12 -6.46
CA THR A 368 0.78 -36.16 -7.04
C THR A 368 0.34 -36.65 -8.41
N LYS A 369 -0.95 -36.89 -8.59
CA LYS A 369 -1.51 -37.16 -9.92
C LYS A 369 -2.05 -35.87 -10.52
N GLU A 370 -1.81 -35.66 -11.82
CA GLU A 370 -2.32 -34.49 -12.54
C GLU A 370 -3.85 -34.33 -12.40
N ILE A 371 -4.60 -35.42 -12.51
CA ILE A 371 -6.06 -35.41 -12.39
C ILE A 371 -6.53 -34.97 -11.00
N GLU A 372 -5.77 -35.30 -9.94
CA GLU A 372 -6.13 -35.01 -8.56
C GLU A 372 -5.78 -33.56 -8.17
N ASN A 373 -4.65 -33.03 -8.67
CA ASN A 373 -4.24 -31.65 -8.42
C ASN A 373 -3.43 -31.06 -9.61
N PRO A 374 -4.12 -30.63 -10.68
CA PRO A 374 -3.46 -30.24 -11.94
C PRO A 374 -2.58 -29.00 -11.80
N LEU A 375 -2.99 -28.05 -10.94
CA LEU A 375 -2.22 -26.83 -10.70
C LEU A 375 -0.92 -27.13 -9.95
N PHE A 376 -0.98 -27.90 -8.87
CA PHE A 376 0.21 -28.27 -8.13
C PHE A 376 1.16 -29.13 -8.97
N PHE A 377 0.61 -30.07 -9.76
CA PHE A 377 1.38 -30.86 -10.73
C PHE A 377 2.13 -29.97 -11.73
N SER A 378 1.44 -28.97 -12.30
CA SER A 378 2.05 -27.99 -13.21
C SER A 378 3.18 -27.19 -12.54
N PHE A 379 3.05 -26.86 -11.25
CA PHE A 379 4.12 -26.21 -10.49
C PHE A 379 5.34 -27.12 -10.29
N LEU A 380 5.14 -28.40 -10.00
CA LEU A 380 6.24 -29.37 -9.90
C LEU A 380 7.04 -29.44 -11.20
N LEU A 381 6.36 -29.51 -12.35
CA LEU A 381 7.01 -29.50 -13.66
C LEU A 381 7.71 -28.17 -13.96
N CYS A 382 7.11 -27.04 -13.57
CA CYS A 382 7.77 -25.74 -13.66
C CYS A 382 9.04 -25.65 -12.79
N TYR A 383 9.05 -26.25 -11.60
CA TYR A 383 10.26 -26.27 -10.76
C TYR A 383 11.33 -27.17 -11.36
N ALA A 384 10.91 -28.34 -11.85
CA ALA A 384 11.80 -29.28 -12.52
C ALA A 384 12.47 -28.64 -13.74
N SER A 385 11.74 -27.87 -14.52
CA SER A 385 12.28 -27.18 -15.71
C SER A 385 13.30 -26.09 -15.34
N ILE A 386 13.08 -25.36 -14.25
CA ILE A 386 14.04 -24.37 -13.75
C ILE A 386 15.33 -25.04 -13.26
N ILE A 387 15.21 -26.22 -12.66
CA ILE A 387 16.34 -27.01 -12.17
C ILE A 387 17.14 -27.62 -13.32
N GLY A 388 16.46 -28.08 -14.38
CA GLY A 388 17.06 -28.66 -15.59
C GLY A 388 18.01 -29.83 -15.33
N CYS A 389 18.82 -30.17 -16.34
CA CYS A 389 19.95 -31.12 -16.26
C CYS A 389 21.28 -30.38 -16.17
N ASP A 390 22.27 -30.91 -15.43
CA ASP A 390 23.64 -30.40 -15.52
C ASP A 390 24.35 -31.19 -16.59
N GLU A 391 25.08 -30.52 -17.48
CA GLU A 391 25.89 -31.21 -18.49
C GLU A 391 27.04 -32.00 -17.84
N GLU A 392 27.41 -31.68 -16.59
CA GLU A 392 28.50 -32.31 -15.85
C GLU A 392 28.05 -33.46 -14.91
N GLU A 393 26.73 -33.71 -14.76
CA GLU A 393 26.19 -34.73 -13.85
C GLU A 393 25.87 -36.04 -14.59
N GLU A 394 26.90 -36.82 -14.94
CA GLU A 394 26.74 -38.14 -15.57
C GLU A 394 26.00 -39.18 -14.69
N ASN A 395 25.75 -38.87 -13.42
CA ASN A 395 25.27 -39.85 -12.43
C ASN A 395 23.77 -39.81 -12.11
N ASP A 396 23.00 -38.82 -12.61
CA ASP A 396 21.58 -38.65 -12.27
C ASP A 396 20.64 -39.13 -13.39
N VAL A 397 20.75 -40.42 -13.72
CA VAL A 397 20.07 -41.04 -14.88
C VAL A 397 18.54 -40.92 -14.80
N GLN A 398 17.94 -41.09 -13.61
CA GLN A 398 16.49 -41.00 -13.46
C GLN A 398 15.98 -39.57 -13.65
N TRP A 399 16.70 -38.56 -13.15
CA TRP A 399 16.32 -37.17 -13.37
C TRP A 399 16.42 -36.76 -14.83
N GLN A 400 17.50 -37.18 -15.52
CA GLN A 400 17.66 -36.92 -16.95
C GLN A 400 16.54 -37.58 -17.77
N GLU A 401 16.17 -38.82 -17.43
CA GLU A 401 15.04 -39.51 -18.07
C GLU A 401 13.73 -38.76 -17.83
N PHE A 402 13.45 -38.37 -16.58
CA PHE A 402 12.28 -37.57 -16.23
C PHE A 402 12.19 -36.26 -17.01
N GLN A 403 13.30 -35.53 -17.13
CA GLN A 403 13.35 -34.28 -17.88
C GLN A 403 12.98 -34.52 -19.34
N LYS A 404 13.53 -35.57 -19.95
CA LYS A 404 13.33 -35.91 -21.35
C LYS A 404 11.94 -36.46 -21.68
N VAL A 405 11.36 -37.30 -20.82
CA VAL A 405 10.11 -38.03 -21.11
C VAL A 405 8.88 -37.42 -20.47
N VAL A 406 9.05 -36.51 -19.50
CA VAL A 406 7.95 -35.83 -18.80
C VAL A 406 8.03 -34.31 -18.97
N VAL A 407 9.11 -33.68 -18.51
CA VAL A 407 9.18 -32.21 -18.40
C VAL A 407 9.24 -31.52 -19.76
N GLU A 408 10.17 -31.92 -20.63
CA GLU A 408 10.33 -31.33 -21.97
C GLU A 408 9.08 -31.50 -22.84
N PRO A 409 8.46 -32.70 -22.95
CA PRO A 409 7.23 -32.84 -23.72
C PRO A 409 6.08 -32.03 -23.12
N TRP A 410 5.95 -31.98 -21.79
CA TRP A 410 4.93 -31.15 -21.14
C TRP A 410 5.07 -29.66 -21.44
N ILE A 411 6.30 -29.11 -21.44
CA ILE A 411 6.55 -27.70 -21.79
C ILE A 411 6.17 -27.40 -23.24
N ASN A 412 6.36 -28.37 -24.13
CA ASN A 412 6.13 -28.22 -25.56
C ASN A 412 4.70 -28.59 -26.00
N ASP A 413 3.79 -28.83 -25.05
CA ASP A 413 2.42 -29.33 -25.29
C ASP A 413 2.40 -30.66 -26.09
N GLU A 414 3.37 -31.54 -25.83
CA GLU A 414 3.51 -32.87 -26.44
C GLU A 414 3.06 -34.00 -25.47
N GLU A 415 2.84 -35.21 -26.01
CA GLU A 415 2.52 -36.39 -25.21
C GLU A 415 3.72 -36.81 -24.36
N TYR A 416 3.48 -37.01 -23.06
CA TYR A 416 4.52 -37.29 -22.07
C TYR A 416 4.22 -38.59 -21.31
N ASP A 417 5.23 -39.19 -20.66
CA ASP A 417 5.03 -40.44 -19.92
C ASP A 417 4.32 -40.21 -18.57
N GLU A 418 2.99 -40.27 -18.58
CA GLU A 418 2.15 -40.19 -17.38
C GLU A 418 2.41 -41.31 -16.35
N LYS A 419 3.08 -42.40 -16.76
CA LYS A 419 3.40 -43.54 -15.88
C LYS A 419 4.79 -43.47 -15.29
N PHE A 420 5.57 -42.46 -15.65
CA PHE A 420 6.90 -42.27 -15.10
C PHE A 420 6.83 -42.21 -13.57
N CYS A 421 7.73 -42.94 -12.91
CA CYS A 421 7.87 -42.88 -11.46
C CYS A 421 9.33 -42.99 -11.06
N PHE A 422 9.71 -42.23 -10.05
CA PHE A 422 11.06 -42.29 -9.50
C PHE A 422 11.21 -43.45 -8.52
N VAL A 423 12.38 -44.07 -8.47
CA VAL A 423 12.73 -45.06 -7.44
C VAL A 423 13.51 -44.35 -6.33
N ILE A 424 12.83 -43.97 -5.25
CA ILE A 424 13.39 -43.10 -4.20
C ILE A 424 13.27 -43.78 -2.82
N ASN A 425 14.29 -43.61 -1.98
CA ASN A 425 14.19 -43.87 -0.55
C ASN A 425 13.74 -42.60 0.19
N GLU A 426 12.46 -42.53 0.57
CA GLU A 426 11.90 -41.35 1.23
C GLU A 426 12.52 -41.09 2.61
N THR A 427 13.03 -42.12 3.29
CA THR A 427 13.59 -42.04 4.65
C THR A 427 14.78 -41.09 4.76
N ASP A 428 15.63 -41.03 3.73
CA ASP A 428 16.85 -40.20 3.72
C ASP A 428 16.51 -38.69 3.72
N LEU A 429 15.40 -38.29 3.11
CA LEU A 429 14.91 -36.91 3.10
C LEU A 429 14.34 -36.48 4.45
N PHE A 430 13.55 -37.35 5.09
CA PHE A 430 12.97 -37.06 6.40
C PHE A 430 14.06 -36.92 7.48
N GLU A 431 15.10 -37.76 7.43
CA GLU A 431 16.25 -37.68 8.33
C GLU A 431 17.10 -36.42 8.06
N LYS A 432 17.37 -36.08 6.80
CA LYS A 432 18.17 -34.90 6.41
C LYS A 432 17.59 -33.58 6.94
N TYR A 433 16.26 -33.46 6.97
CA TYR A 433 15.58 -32.25 7.43
C TYR A 433 15.11 -32.30 8.89
N ASN A 434 15.48 -33.35 9.65
CA ASN A 434 15.26 -33.47 11.10
C ASN A 434 13.80 -33.24 11.53
N LEU A 435 12.85 -33.88 10.84
CA LEU A 435 11.45 -33.86 11.22
C LEU A 435 11.12 -35.11 12.04
N SER A 436 11.43 -35.07 13.34
CA SER A 436 10.75 -35.95 14.27
C SER A 436 9.28 -35.52 14.32
N THR A 437 8.41 -36.31 13.70
CA THR A 437 6.94 -36.25 13.76
C THR A 437 6.28 -35.01 13.12
N LEU A 438 6.01 -35.08 11.81
CA LEU A 438 4.83 -34.47 11.20
C LEU A 438 3.91 -35.63 10.79
N ASP A 439 3.11 -36.10 11.75
CA ASP A 439 1.95 -36.98 11.53
C ASP A 439 0.75 -36.16 11.04
#